data_AF-A0A8G1ULY4-F1
#
_entry.id   AF-A0A8G1ULY4-F1
#
_cell.length_a   1.000
_cell.length_b   1.000
_cell.length_c   1.000
_cell.angle_alpha   90.00
_cell.angle_beta   90.00
_cell.angle_gamma   90.00
#
_symmetry.space_group_name_H-M   'P 1'
#
loop_
_entity.id
_entity.type
_entity.pdbx_description
1 polymer ?
#
loop_
_entity_poly.entity_id
_entity_poly.type
_entity_poly.pdbx_seq_one_letter_code
_entity_poly.pdbx_strand_id
1 'polypeptide(L)'
;MTRTQGRTAPLGVLAAVAGQGTVLVAAGLLVTHPPGGWWDPAEDGLVARLAEHRTAALTTVSSWLSGLAFTPAIVAVTAAVALLLLLRHQPRPAALLAGAVALQAALFVTAAHLVDRARPDVVRLDGALPTSSFPSGHVGAATALYGGLGLLALHRLRGRWRILLCALAWTVPLLVAASRLYRGMHHPTDVLAGALNGAAALWVVARALPARTHRAPAAPAAASPAVPLPVALVYNPVTVDDALLERLCAVLAAHGHRPPRRLPGAAEDSGRAAAERALADGARLVAACGGDGTVTACAEALSGTGATLAVVPCGTGNLLARNLGLPTDPEAALAAALTGRTRRIDLMRAEGDGLPARAAATMAGMGLDAAVMSDTGRALKRRLGWPAYLVAGARHLGDRRFALTVAVDGAEPVHRQVRAAVVGNVGTLQGGVRLLPAAVPDDGRLDLVLVQPHGPRGWGQALLALLTGNRRPGPDAPLEHFPGRRITLTADRAHPRQCDGDPVGEGRTLTLTVRPAALRVRVPAGPAEQPEPIDRPEPVERTERTEQPEPAGQHDRPGRAAVRREVA
;
A
#
# COMPACT_ATOMS: atom_id res chain seq x y z
N MET A 1 30.45 -22.67 4.45
CA MET A 1 30.70 -22.19 3.07
C MET A 1 29.70 -21.10 2.73
N THR A 2 30.14 -19.85 2.87
CA THR A 2 29.36 -18.62 2.69
C THR A 2 29.14 -18.34 1.20
N ARG A 3 27.91 -18.54 0.70
CA ARG A 3 27.48 -18.01 -0.59
C ARG A 3 27.35 -16.49 -0.47
N THR A 4 28.32 -15.77 -1.00
CA THR A 4 28.25 -14.34 -1.33
C THR A 4 27.06 -14.09 -2.27
N GLN A 5 25.93 -13.64 -1.72
CA GLN A 5 24.83 -13.09 -2.52
C GLN A 5 25.32 -11.79 -3.16
N GLY A 6 25.64 -11.87 -4.44
CA GLY A 6 26.15 -10.75 -5.23
C GLY A 6 25.20 -9.57 -5.22
N ARG A 7 25.64 -8.46 -4.63
CA ARG A 7 25.24 -7.12 -5.09
C ARG A 7 25.61 -7.10 -6.57
N THR A 8 24.64 -6.93 -7.48
CA THR A 8 24.96 -6.58 -8.86
C THR A 8 25.74 -5.26 -8.79
N ALA A 9 27.06 -5.34 -9.01
CA ALA A 9 27.91 -4.17 -8.96
C ALA A 9 27.39 -3.13 -9.99
N PRO A 10 27.50 -1.81 -9.72
CA PRO A 10 27.10 -0.78 -10.69
C PRO A 10 27.75 -0.98 -12.08
N LEU A 11 28.94 -1.59 -12.12
CA LEU A 11 29.63 -2.02 -13.33
C LEU A 11 28.81 -3.01 -14.19
N GLY A 12 28.07 -3.93 -13.58
CA GLY A 12 27.25 -4.92 -14.30
C GLY A 12 26.02 -4.32 -14.98
N VAL A 13 25.42 -3.27 -14.38
CA VAL A 13 24.30 -2.55 -14.97
C VAL A 13 24.76 -1.71 -16.15
N LEU A 14 25.89 -1.01 -16.01
CA LEU A 14 26.49 -0.23 -17.10
C LEU A 14 26.88 -1.13 -18.28
N ALA A 15 27.48 -2.29 -18.00
CA ALA A 15 27.79 -3.28 -19.03
C ALA A 15 26.53 -3.80 -19.75
N ALA A 16 25.42 -4.02 -19.02
CA ALA A 16 24.16 -4.45 -19.62
C ALA A 16 23.54 -3.36 -20.53
N VAL A 17 23.58 -2.09 -20.10
CA VAL A 17 23.12 -0.96 -20.92
C VAL A 17 23.98 -0.80 -22.17
N ALA A 18 25.30 -0.83 -22.04
CA ALA A 18 26.22 -0.74 -23.16
C ALA A 18 26.06 -1.93 -24.13
N GLY A 19 25.89 -3.15 -23.59
CA GLY A 19 25.62 -4.35 -24.38
C GLY A 19 24.31 -4.24 -25.15
N GLN A 20 23.23 -3.79 -24.51
CA GLN A 20 21.94 -3.57 -25.18
C GLN A 20 22.06 -2.55 -26.32
N GLY A 21 22.73 -1.41 -26.08
CA GLY A 21 22.95 -0.39 -27.11
C GLY A 21 23.80 -0.91 -28.27
N THR A 22 24.87 -1.64 -27.98
CA THR A 22 25.77 -2.22 -29.00
C THR A 22 25.02 -3.21 -29.89
N VAL A 23 24.23 -4.12 -29.29
CA VAL A 23 23.41 -5.09 -30.03
C VAL A 23 22.38 -4.38 -30.90
N LEU A 24 21.72 -3.34 -30.38
CA LEU A 24 20.72 -2.58 -31.12
C LEU A 24 21.33 -1.87 -32.35
N VAL A 25 22.45 -1.18 -32.18
CA VAL A 25 23.15 -0.49 -33.27
C VAL A 25 23.71 -1.48 -34.29
N ALA A 26 24.35 -2.56 -33.82
CA ALA A 26 24.89 -3.59 -34.71
C ALA A 26 23.80 -4.26 -35.54
N ALA A 27 22.64 -4.57 -34.95
CA ALA A 27 21.49 -5.10 -35.67
C ALA A 27 20.97 -4.10 -36.72
N GLY A 28 20.91 -2.80 -36.36
CA GLY A 28 20.51 -1.75 -37.30
C GLY A 28 21.46 -1.63 -38.48
N LEU A 29 22.77 -1.62 -38.25
CA LEU A 29 23.80 -1.58 -39.29
C LEU A 29 23.74 -2.83 -40.18
N LEU A 30 23.55 -4.02 -39.59
CA LEU A 30 23.46 -5.27 -40.34
C LEU A 30 22.25 -5.30 -41.28
N VAL A 31 21.10 -4.81 -40.83
CA VAL A 31 19.87 -4.75 -41.65
C VAL A 31 19.94 -3.61 -42.68
N THR A 32 20.68 -2.54 -42.40
CA THR A 32 20.87 -1.42 -43.34
C THR A 32 21.91 -1.74 -44.41
N HIS A 33 22.96 -2.49 -44.07
CA HIS A 33 24.07 -2.87 -44.95
C HIS A 33 24.38 -4.36 -44.85
N PRO A 34 23.53 -5.26 -45.39
CA PRO A 34 23.71 -6.69 -45.26
C PRO A 34 24.93 -7.19 -46.06
N PRO A 35 25.93 -7.83 -45.41
CA PRO A 35 27.16 -8.26 -46.08
C PRO A 35 26.90 -9.34 -47.13
N GLY A 36 27.09 -9.02 -48.41
CA GLY A 36 26.87 -9.96 -49.52
C GLY A 36 25.41 -10.10 -49.97
N GLY A 37 24.51 -9.18 -49.58
CA GLY A 37 23.13 -9.15 -50.09
C GLY A 37 22.25 -10.33 -49.66
N TRP A 38 22.69 -11.15 -48.70
CA TRP A 38 21.98 -12.31 -48.15
C TRP A 38 20.61 -11.99 -47.53
N TRP A 39 20.35 -10.71 -47.28
CA TRP A 39 19.10 -10.21 -46.72
C TRP A 39 18.35 -9.40 -47.78
N ASP A 40 17.41 -10.06 -48.45
CA ASP A 40 16.50 -9.48 -49.44
C ASP A 40 15.15 -9.16 -48.77
N PRO A 41 14.68 -7.89 -48.71
CA PRO A 41 13.61 -7.51 -47.82
C PRO A 41 12.24 -7.83 -48.44
N ALA A 42 11.74 -9.04 -48.18
CA ALA A 42 10.29 -9.32 -48.22
C ALA A 42 9.48 -8.39 -47.27
N GLU A 43 10.17 -7.58 -46.47
CA GLU A 43 9.68 -6.51 -45.61
C GLU A 43 8.93 -5.42 -46.37
N ASP A 44 9.47 -4.96 -47.51
CA ASP A 44 8.81 -3.93 -48.33
C ASP A 44 7.57 -4.49 -48.99
N GLY A 45 7.58 -5.77 -49.40
CA GLY A 45 6.41 -6.45 -49.96
C GLY A 45 5.25 -6.61 -48.96
N LEU A 46 5.52 -6.65 -47.66
CA LEU A 46 4.47 -6.63 -46.64
C LEU A 46 3.89 -5.22 -46.48
N VAL A 47 4.74 -4.21 -46.36
CA VAL A 47 4.31 -2.82 -46.16
C VAL A 47 3.59 -2.27 -47.40
N ALA A 48 4.06 -2.62 -48.61
CA ALA A 48 3.41 -2.31 -49.88
C ALA A 48 2.01 -2.92 -49.97
N ARG A 49 1.86 -4.21 -49.67
CA ARG A 49 0.53 -4.88 -49.61
C ARG A 49 -0.42 -4.20 -48.63
N LEU A 50 0.07 -3.82 -47.45
CA LEU A 50 -0.73 -3.07 -46.47
C LEU A 50 -1.12 -1.68 -47.00
N ALA A 51 -0.24 -1.01 -47.76
CA ALA A 51 -0.51 0.29 -48.35
C ALA A 51 -1.55 0.22 -49.48
N GLU A 52 -1.51 -0.83 -50.30
CA GLU A 52 -2.47 -1.09 -51.37
C GLU A 52 -3.88 -1.39 -50.84
N HIS A 53 -4.00 -2.10 -49.71
CA HIS A 53 -5.28 -2.52 -49.12
C HIS A 53 -5.81 -1.53 -48.07
N ARG A 54 -5.44 -0.24 -48.17
CA ARG A 54 -5.90 0.77 -47.21
C ARG A 54 -7.38 1.07 -47.37
N THR A 55 -8.08 1.25 -46.24
CA THR A 55 -9.48 1.67 -46.21
C THR A 55 -9.62 2.88 -45.28
N ALA A 56 -10.64 3.71 -45.49
CA ALA A 56 -10.86 4.89 -44.65
C ALA A 56 -11.07 4.52 -43.17
N ALA A 57 -11.79 3.42 -42.91
CA ALA A 57 -12.02 2.91 -41.57
C ALA A 57 -10.72 2.46 -40.88
N LEU A 58 -9.91 1.62 -41.53
CA LEU A 58 -8.65 1.15 -40.97
C LEU A 58 -7.60 2.27 -40.87
N THR A 59 -7.64 3.25 -41.76
CA THR A 59 -6.82 4.46 -41.67
C THR A 59 -7.14 5.25 -40.41
N THR A 60 -8.42 5.41 -40.09
CA THR A 60 -8.86 6.07 -38.86
C THR A 60 -8.47 5.26 -37.62
N VAL A 61 -8.73 3.95 -37.61
CA VAL A 61 -8.34 3.09 -36.48
C VAL A 61 -6.82 3.13 -36.27
N SER A 62 -6.03 3.08 -37.34
CA SER A 62 -4.57 3.12 -37.25
C SER A 62 -4.06 4.42 -36.64
N SER A 63 -4.71 5.57 -36.88
CA SER A 63 -4.28 6.85 -36.30
C SER A 63 -4.49 6.88 -34.78
N TRP A 64 -5.65 6.41 -34.31
CA TRP A 64 -5.92 6.25 -32.87
C TRP A 64 -4.92 5.31 -32.21
N LEU A 65 -4.66 4.15 -32.82
CA LEU A 65 -3.71 3.17 -32.30
C LEU A 65 -2.26 3.71 -32.28
N SER A 66 -1.85 4.46 -33.30
CA SER A 66 -0.53 5.12 -33.30
C SER A 66 -0.47 6.22 -32.24
N GLY A 67 -1.59 6.91 -31.96
CA GLY A 67 -1.71 7.94 -30.94
C GLY A 67 -1.48 7.43 -29.51
N LEU A 68 -1.72 6.15 -29.23
CA LEU A 68 -1.39 5.53 -27.93
C LEU A 68 0.12 5.56 -27.64
N ALA A 69 0.95 5.65 -28.68
CA ALA A 69 2.40 5.76 -28.57
C ALA A 69 2.91 7.18 -28.78
N PHE A 70 2.03 8.19 -28.79
CA PHE A 70 2.42 9.59 -28.93
C PHE A 70 3.37 10.00 -27.81
N THR A 71 4.56 10.48 -28.15
CA THR A 71 5.66 10.66 -27.19
C THR A 71 5.30 11.55 -25.98
N PRO A 72 4.65 12.72 -26.15
CA PRO A 72 4.19 13.52 -25.01
C PRO A 72 3.21 12.78 -24.10
N ALA A 73 2.32 11.95 -24.67
CA ALA A 73 1.38 11.15 -23.90
C ALA A 73 2.10 10.05 -23.10
N ILE A 74 3.06 9.34 -23.71
CA ILE A 74 3.89 8.35 -23.02
C ILE A 74 4.63 8.99 -21.84
N VAL A 75 5.27 10.14 -22.06
CA VAL A 75 6.00 10.86 -21.01
C VAL A 75 5.05 11.30 -19.89
N ALA A 76 3.92 11.92 -20.23
CA ALA A 76 2.93 12.39 -19.26
C ALA A 76 2.33 11.24 -18.42
N VAL A 77 1.95 10.13 -19.06
CA VAL A 77 1.40 8.95 -18.37
C VAL A 77 2.48 8.31 -17.49
N THR A 78 3.71 8.15 -18.00
CA THR A 78 4.83 7.61 -17.22
C THR A 78 5.08 8.47 -15.98
N ALA A 79 5.15 9.79 -16.14
CA ALA A 79 5.36 10.74 -15.05
C ALA A 79 4.21 10.70 -14.03
N ALA A 80 2.95 10.70 -14.49
CA ALA A 80 1.78 10.62 -13.61
C ALA A 80 1.74 9.32 -12.80
N VAL A 81 2.01 8.18 -13.44
CA VAL A 81 2.04 6.87 -12.77
C VAL A 81 3.23 6.77 -11.83
N ALA A 82 4.43 7.20 -12.25
CA ALA A 82 5.61 7.20 -11.40
C ALA A 82 5.43 8.12 -10.18
N LEU A 83 4.87 9.32 -10.37
CA LEU A 83 4.55 10.25 -9.28
C LEU A 83 3.52 9.62 -8.33
N LEU A 84 2.45 9.02 -8.85
CA LEU A 84 1.46 8.33 -8.02
C LEU A 84 2.10 7.20 -7.19
N LEU A 85 3.03 6.45 -7.78
CA LEU A 85 3.77 5.39 -7.09
C LEU A 85 4.72 5.96 -6.03
N LEU A 86 5.41 7.08 -6.31
CA LEU A 86 6.27 7.77 -5.35
C LEU A 86 5.48 8.34 -4.17
N LEU A 87 4.34 8.99 -4.45
CA LEU A 87 3.41 9.49 -3.42
C LEU A 87 2.86 8.36 -2.54
N ARG A 88 2.81 7.12 -3.06
CA ARG A 88 2.45 5.92 -2.30
C ARG A 88 3.64 5.24 -1.60
N HIS A 89 4.79 5.92 -1.51
CA HIS A 89 6.04 5.38 -0.98
C HIS A 89 6.48 4.08 -1.66
N GLN A 90 6.25 3.97 -2.98
CA GLN A 90 6.66 2.84 -3.81
C GLN A 90 7.74 3.23 -4.82
N PRO A 91 8.95 3.59 -4.37
CA PRO A 91 10.00 4.11 -5.24
C PRO A 91 10.48 3.09 -6.26
N ARG A 92 10.47 1.80 -5.92
CA ARG A 92 10.96 0.74 -6.81
C ARG A 92 10.08 0.53 -8.05
N PRO A 93 8.75 0.33 -7.95
CA PRO A 93 7.85 0.35 -9.11
C PRO A 93 7.94 1.62 -9.95
N ALA A 94 8.08 2.78 -9.30
CA ALA A 94 8.23 4.06 -10.00
C ALA A 94 9.53 4.09 -10.81
N ALA A 95 10.65 3.72 -10.18
CA ALA A 95 11.96 3.64 -10.82
C ALA A 95 12.02 2.60 -11.93
N LEU A 96 11.31 1.47 -11.79
CA LEU A 96 11.20 0.48 -12.85
C LEU A 96 10.54 1.07 -14.11
N LEU A 97 9.38 1.69 -13.94
CA LEU A 97 8.61 2.22 -15.06
C LEU A 97 9.32 3.42 -15.72
N ALA A 98 9.69 4.43 -14.91
CA ALA A 98 10.35 5.63 -15.41
C ALA A 98 11.74 5.32 -15.97
N GLY A 99 12.51 4.48 -15.29
CA GLY A 99 13.85 4.08 -15.73
C GLY A 99 13.81 3.30 -17.03
N ALA A 100 12.85 2.39 -17.22
CA ALA A 100 12.73 1.62 -18.46
C ALA A 100 12.36 2.49 -19.66
N VAL A 101 11.42 3.41 -19.50
CA VAL A 101 11.05 4.37 -20.56
C VAL A 101 12.22 5.29 -20.89
N ALA A 102 12.92 5.82 -19.88
CA ALA A 102 14.09 6.69 -20.10
C ALA A 102 15.25 5.95 -20.79
N LEU A 103 15.57 4.73 -20.35
CA LEU A 103 16.63 3.91 -20.96
C LEU A 103 16.29 3.56 -22.40
N GLN A 104 15.05 3.10 -22.66
CA GLN A 104 14.59 2.80 -24.01
C GLN A 104 14.69 4.03 -24.92
N ALA A 105 14.26 5.20 -24.46
CA ALA A 105 14.30 6.44 -25.22
C ALA A 105 15.73 6.87 -25.54
N ALA A 106 16.64 6.80 -24.56
CA ALA A 106 18.05 7.11 -24.76
C ALA A 106 18.68 6.20 -25.82
N LEU A 107 18.47 4.88 -25.73
CA LEU A 107 19.02 3.92 -26.69
C LEU A 107 18.38 4.07 -28.08
N PHE A 108 17.09 4.41 -28.16
CA PHE A 108 16.42 4.71 -29.42
C PHE A 108 17.05 5.93 -30.10
N VAL A 109 17.21 7.05 -29.38
CA VAL A 109 17.78 8.28 -29.94
C VAL A 109 19.20 8.03 -30.43
N THR A 110 20.02 7.35 -29.63
CA THR A 110 21.39 6.98 -30.02
C THR A 110 21.40 6.13 -31.29
N ALA A 111 20.60 5.06 -31.34
CA ALA A 111 20.55 4.20 -32.52
C ALA A 111 20.01 4.92 -33.76
N ALA A 112 19.02 5.80 -33.62
CA ALA A 112 18.45 6.56 -34.72
C ALA A 112 19.41 7.60 -35.32
N HIS A 113 20.43 8.03 -34.57
CA HIS A 113 21.51 8.89 -35.07
C HIS A 113 22.67 8.12 -35.69
N LEU A 114 22.88 6.87 -35.27
CA LEU A 114 23.99 6.04 -35.76
C LEU A 114 23.60 5.15 -36.93
N VAL A 115 22.32 4.84 -37.09
CA VAL A 115 21.78 3.95 -38.12
C VAL A 115 20.90 4.77 -39.05
N ASP A 116 21.41 5.10 -40.23
CA ASP A 116 20.69 5.87 -41.25
C ASP A 116 19.86 4.97 -42.16
N ARG A 117 18.87 4.29 -41.58
CA ARG A 117 17.98 3.41 -42.34
C ARG A 117 16.84 4.20 -42.98
N ALA A 118 16.69 4.08 -44.29
CA ALA A 118 15.58 4.63 -45.05
C ALA A 118 14.24 3.98 -44.65
N ARG A 119 13.16 4.78 -44.71
CA ARG A 119 11.80 4.29 -44.48
C ARG A 119 11.29 3.49 -45.69
N PRO A 120 10.26 2.65 -45.54
CA PRO A 120 9.64 1.94 -46.65
C PRO A 120 9.20 2.88 -47.78
N ASP A 121 9.37 2.45 -49.03
CA ASP A 121 9.02 3.23 -50.23
C ASP A 121 7.53 3.10 -50.57
N VAL A 122 6.68 3.63 -49.69
CA VAL A 122 5.22 3.68 -49.87
C VAL A 122 4.69 5.06 -49.48
N VAL A 123 3.49 5.40 -49.94
CA VAL A 123 2.78 6.60 -49.47
C VAL A 123 2.62 6.53 -47.95
N ARG A 124 3.15 7.52 -47.23
CA ARG A 124 3.11 7.59 -45.77
C ARG A 124 1.89 8.36 -45.29
N LEU A 125 1.24 7.87 -44.24
CA LEU A 125 0.06 8.52 -43.64
C LEU A 125 0.41 9.52 -42.53
N ASP A 126 1.67 9.58 -42.09
CA ASP A 126 2.18 10.57 -41.15
C ASP A 126 3.24 11.45 -41.82
N GLY A 127 3.44 12.65 -41.28
CA GLY A 127 4.50 13.56 -41.73
C GLY A 127 5.91 13.00 -41.54
N ALA A 128 6.88 13.60 -42.23
CA ALA A 128 8.29 13.24 -42.07
C ALA A 128 8.74 13.46 -40.61
N LEU A 129 9.21 12.38 -39.98
CA LEU A 129 9.79 12.43 -38.64
C LEU A 129 11.29 12.78 -38.75
N PRO A 130 11.86 13.53 -37.81
CA PRO A 130 13.27 13.97 -37.83
C PRO A 130 14.28 12.86 -37.53
N THR A 131 13.84 11.61 -37.39
CA THR A 131 14.67 10.44 -37.03
C THR A 131 14.66 9.39 -38.14
N SER A 132 15.68 8.53 -38.16
CA SER A 132 15.73 7.38 -39.09
C SER A 132 14.58 6.39 -38.88
N SER A 133 14.44 5.42 -39.77
CA SER A 133 13.45 4.35 -39.64
C SER A 133 13.76 3.39 -38.49
N PHE A 134 15.04 3.19 -38.14
CA PHE A 134 15.47 2.17 -37.19
C PHE A 134 15.99 2.76 -35.87
N PRO A 135 15.62 2.18 -34.72
CA PRO A 135 14.48 1.29 -34.48
C PRO A 135 13.17 2.11 -34.32
N SER A 136 12.02 1.44 -34.29
CA SER A 136 10.75 2.15 -34.07
C SER A 136 10.62 2.66 -32.63
N GLY A 137 10.82 3.97 -32.45
CA GLY A 137 10.69 4.64 -31.14
C GLY A 137 9.30 4.54 -30.51
N HIS A 138 8.23 4.63 -31.31
CA HIS A 138 6.84 4.49 -30.83
C HIS A 138 6.57 3.10 -30.25
N VAL A 139 7.01 2.06 -30.95
CA VAL A 139 6.83 0.67 -30.51
C VAL A 139 7.69 0.37 -29.28
N GLY A 140 8.92 0.88 -29.24
CA GLY A 140 9.80 0.74 -28.07
C GLY A 140 9.24 1.44 -26.83
N ALA A 141 8.77 2.67 -26.98
CA ALA A 141 8.18 3.45 -25.88
C ALA A 141 6.87 2.81 -25.39
N ALA A 142 6.01 2.34 -26.30
CA ALA A 142 4.80 1.59 -25.95
C ALA A 142 5.14 0.29 -25.22
N THR A 143 6.13 -0.48 -25.68
CA THR A 143 6.56 -1.70 -25.02
C THR A 143 7.10 -1.42 -23.61
N ALA A 144 7.92 -0.38 -23.43
CA ALA A 144 8.44 -0.01 -22.12
C ALA A 144 7.33 0.43 -21.13
N LEU A 145 6.42 1.32 -21.55
CA LEU A 145 5.32 1.79 -20.71
C LEU A 145 4.29 0.68 -20.44
N TYR A 146 3.64 0.17 -21.48
CA TYR A 146 2.52 -0.77 -21.31
C TYR A 146 3.00 -2.16 -20.88
N GLY A 147 4.18 -2.59 -21.31
CA GLY A 147 4.84 -3.78 -20.76
C GLY A 147 5.11 -3.63 -19.27
N GLY A 148 5.62 -2.47 -18.83
CA GLY A 148 5.82 -2.13 -17.43
C GLY A 148 4.51 -2.10 -16.62
N LEU A 149 3.46 -1.49 -17.16
CA LEU A 149 2.12 -1.48 -16.54
C LEU A 149 1.54 -2.90 -16.41
N GLY A 150 1.70 -3.74 -17.42
CA GLY A 150 1.29 -5.15 -17.36
C GLY A 150 2.08 -5.94 -16.31
N LEU A 151 3.39 -5.73 -16.19
CA LEU A 151 4.19 -6.30 -15.11
C LEU A 151 3.72 -5.83 -13.73
N LEU A 152 3.38 -4.54 -13.57
CA LEU A 152 2.82 -4.03 -12.33
C LEU A 152 1.47 -4.69 -12.01
N ALA A 153 0.59 -4.82 -12.99
CA ALA A 153 -0.70 -5.51 -12.83
C ALA A 153 -0.51 -6.98 -12.43
N LEU A 154 0.41 -7.69 -13.08
CA LEU A 154 0.73 -9.10 -12.81
C LEU A 154 1.16 -9.33 -11.35
N HIS A 155 1.96 -8.41 -10.80
CA HIS A 155 2.52 -8.53 -9.44
C HIS A 155 1.58 -7.97 -8.35
N ARG A 156 0.64 -7.08 -8.70
CA ARG A 156 -0.17 -6.35 -7.71
C ARG A 156 -1.62 -6.79 -7.65
N LEU A 157 -2.15 -7.31 -8.74
CA LEU A 157 -3.56 -7.70 -8.83
C LEU A 157 -3.69 -9.22 -8.71
N ARG A 158 -4.85 -9.68 -8.24
CA ARG A 158 -5.21 -11.11 -8.15
C ARG A 158 -6.54 -11.34 -8.87
N GLY A 159 -6.80 -12.59 -9.28
CA GLY A 159 -8.04 -12.99 -9.96
C GLY A 159 -8.17 -12.53 -11.41
N ARG A 160 -9.39 -12.57 -11.97
CA ARG A 160 -9.68 -12.33 -13.40
C ARG A 160 -9.23 -10.97 -13.93
N TRP A 161 -9.23 -9.94 -13.08
CA TRP A 161 -8.81 -8.58 -13.45
C TRP A 161 -7.31 -8.47 -13.71
N ARG A 162 -6.49 -9.30 -13.06
CA ARG A 162 -5.06 -9.43 -13.39
C ARG A 162 -4.90 -9.84 -14.85
N ILE A 163 -5.64 -10.85 -15.28
CA ILE A 163 -5.58 -11.38 -16.65
C ILE A 163 -6.05 -10.32 -17.64
N LEU A 164 -7.21 -9.70 -17.40
CA LEU A 164 -7.77 -8.66 -18.27
C LEU A 164 -6.83 -7.46 -18.44
N LEU A 165 -6.26 -6.93 -17.35
CA LEU A 165 -5.40 -5.76 -17.42
C LEU A 165 -4.02 -6.07 -18.01
N CYS A 166 -3.46 -7.27 -17.76
CA CYS A 166 -2.25 -7.71 -18.44
C CYS A 166 -2.50 -7.89 -19.94
N ALA A 167 -3.61 -8.54 -20.32
CA ALA A 167 -3.99 -8.72 -21.71
C ALA A 167 -4.16 -7.38 -22.42
N LEU A 168 -4.89 -6.43 -21.81
CA LEU A 168 -5.06 -5.09 -22.36
C LEU A 168 -3.71 -4.39 -22.54
N ALA A 169 -2.88 -4.35 -21.50
CA ALA A 169 -1.60 -3.66 -21.53
C ALA A 169 -0.63 -4.25 -22.57
N TRP A 170 -0.53 -5.58 -22.65
CA TRP A 170 0.40 -6.24 -23.58
C TRP A 170 -0.11 -6.30 -25.02
N THR A 171 -1.40 -6.07 -25.26
CA THR A 171 -1.96 -5.95 -26.61
C THR A 171 -1.63 -4.59 -27.24
N VAL A 172 -1.52 -3.52 -26.43
CA VAL A 172 -1.28 -2.16 -26.97
C VAL A 172 0.01 -2.06 -27.80
N PRO A 173 1.19 -2.55 -27.38
CA PRO A 173 2.40 -2.51 -28.20
C PRO A 173 2.25 -3.24 -29.54
N LEU A 174 1.50 -4.34 -29.58
CA LEU A 174 1.22 -5.10 -30.81
C LEU A 174 0.32 -4.30 -31.77
N LEU A 175 -0.69 -3.60 -31.23
CA LEU A 175 -1.56 -2.74 -32.01
C LEU A 175 -0.82 -1.50 -32.55
N VAL A 176 0.07 -0.92 -31.75
CA VAL A 176 0.96 0.17 -32.17
C VAL A 176 1.87 -0.31 -33.31
N ALA A 177 2.51 -1.48 -33.13
CA ALA A 177 3.34 -2.12 -34.15
C ALA A 177 2.62 -2.30 -35.48
N ALA A 178 1.43 -2.92 -35.46
CA ALA A 178 0.60 -3.12 -36.65
C ALA A 178 0.22 -1.79 -37.30
N SER A 179 -0.12 -0.77 -36.50
CA SER A 179 -0.41 0.58 -37.02
C SER A 179 0.80 1.21 -37.71
N ARG A 180 2.01 1.10 -37.15
CA ARG A 180 3.23 1.67 -37.77
C ARG A 180 3.55 1.04 -39.13
N LEU A 181 3.33 -0.27 -39.27
CA LEU A 181 3.47 -0.97 -40.56
C LEU A 181 2.39 -0.53 -41.54
N TYR A 182 1.12 -0.53 -41.13
CA TYR A 182 -0.02 -0.11 -41.96
C TYR A 182 0.14 1.32 -42.51
N ARG A 183 0.65 2.23 -41.67
CA ARG A 183 0.88 3.64 -42.02
C ARG A 183 2.13 3.88 -42.88
N GLY A 184 2.89 2.83 -43.19
CA GLY A 184 4.09 2.90 -44.03
C GLY A 184 5.27 3.56 -43.35
N MET A 185 5.31 3.57 -42.01
CA MET A 185 6.29 4.37 -41.28
C MET A 185 7.58 3.62 -40.98
N HIS A 186 7.54 2.28 -40.95
CA HIS A 186 8.64 1.43 -40.49
C HIS A 186 8.59 0.07 -41.18
N HIS A 187 9.76 -0.56 -41.28
CA HIS A 187 9.90 -1.97 -41.67
C HIS A 187 9.53 -2.90 -40.49
N PRO A 188 9.13 -4.16 -40.73
CA PRO A 188 8.88 -5.16 -39.68
C PRO A 188 10.04 -5.33 -38.70
N THR A 189 11.29 -5.35 -39.19
CA THR A 189 12.50 -5.37 -38.36
C THR A 189 12.66 -4.13 -37.48
N ASP A 190 12.29 -2.93 -37.94
CA ASP A 190 12.35 -1.71 -37.12
C ASP A 190 11.39 -1.80 -35.93
N VAL A 191 10.19 -2.34 -36.18
CA VAL A 191 9.14 -2.56 -35.19
C VAL A 191 9.57 -3.62 -34.17
N LEU A 192 10.13 -4.74 -34.65
CA LEU A 192 10.66 -5.80 -33.81
C LEU A 192 11.82 -5.29 -32.94
N ALA A 193 12.78 -4.57 -33.52
CA ALA A 193 13.90 -3.98 -32.78
C ALA A 193 13.41 -2.96 -31.74
N GLY A 194 12.40 -2.16 -32.06
CA GLY A 194 11.73 -1.27 -31.11
C GLY A 194 11.16 -2.03 -29.92
N ALA A 195 10.37 -3.08 -30.17
CA ALA A 195 9.77 -3.92 -29.14
C ALA A 195 10.84 -4.59 -28.25
N LEU A 196 11.87 -5.17 -28.86
CA LEU A 196 12.98 -5.79 -28.14
C LEU A 196 13.75 -4.78 -27.28
N ASN A 197 14.00 -3.57 -27.79
CA ASN A 197 14.64 -2.50 -27.03
C ASN A 197 13.80 -2.12 -25.77
N GLY A 198 12.48 -1.96 -25.92
CA GLY A 198 11.59 -1.68 -24.79
C GLY A 198 11.55 -2.81 -23.75
N ALA A 199 11.47 -4.06 -24.20
CA ALA A 199 11.47 -5.23 -23.33
C ALA A 199 12.81 -5.44 -22.60
N ALA A 200 13.93 -5.26 -23.32
CA ALA A 200 15.26 -5.33 -22.74
C ALA A 200 15.50 -4.21 -21.72
N ALA A 201 15.03 -2.98 -21.98
CA ALA A 201 15.12 -1.88 -21.03
C ALA A 201 14.37 -2.20 -19.72
N LEU A 202 13.16 -2.78 -19.80
CA LEU A 202 12.43 -3.27 -18.62
C LEU A 202 13.23 -4.32 -17.85
N TRP A 203 13.85 -5.27 -18.55
CA TRP A 203 14.66 -6.32 -17.92
C TRP A 203 15.93 -5.79 -17.25
N VAL A 204 16.68 -4.92 -17.92
CA VAL A 204 17.90 -4.29 -17.39
C VAL A 204 17.58 -3.49 -16.14
N VAL A 205 16.55 -2.64 -16.18
CA VAL A 205 16.15 -1.82 -15.02
C VAL A 205 15.62 -2.71 -13.88
N ALA A 206 14.85 -3.75 -14.18
CA ALA A 206 14.38 -4.69 -13.15
C ALA A 206 15.53 -5.41 -12.42
N ARG A 207 16.62 -5.74 -13.13
CA ARG A 207 17.84 -6.38 -12.59
C ARG A 207 18.75 -5.39 -11.85
N ALA A 208 18.78 -4.13 -12.31
CA ALA A 208 19.53 -3.06 -11.66
C ALA A 208 18.91 -2.65 -10.32
N LEU A 209 17.59 -2.75 -10.20
CA LEU A 209 16.90 -2.45 -8.95
C LEU A 209 17.20 -3.55 -7.91
N PRO A 210 17.82 -3.21 -6.76
CA PRO A 210 18.27 -4.20 -5.77
C PRO A 210 17.08 -5.05 -5.37
N ALA A 211 17.13 -6.39 -5.50
CA ALA A 211 16.01 -7.26 -5.14
C ALA A 211 15.45 -6.86 -3.77
N ARG A 212 14.12 -6.95 -3.58
CA ARG A 212 13.59 -6.96 -2.21
C ARG A 212 14.30 -8.14 -1.57
N THR A 213 15.27 -7.88 -0.72
CA THR A 213 15.52 -8.76 0.39
C THR A 213 14.22 -8.70 1.19
N HIS A 214 13.26 -9.55 0.83
CA HIS A 214 12.66 -10.33 1.88
C HIS A 214 13.87 -11.00 2.51
N ARG A 215 14.41 -10.34 3.54
CA ARG A 215 15.07 -11.06 4.60
C ARG A 215 13.97 -12.04 4.97
N ALA A 216 14.07 -13.29 4.51
CA ALA A 216 13.46 -14.37 5.24
C ALA A 216 13.84 -14.04 6.68
N PRO A 217 12.87 -13.90 7.61
CA PRO A 217 13.23 -13.68 8.99
C PRO A 217 14.32 -14.72 9.26
N ALA A 218 15.50 -14.24 9.67
CA ALA A 218 16.52 -15.16 10.15
C ALA A 218 15.75 -16.07 11.11
N ALA A 219 15.82 -17.39 10.88
CA ALA A 219 15.19 -18.34 11.78
C ALA A 219 15.53 -17.85 13.19
N PRO A 220 14.52 -17.41 13.98
CA PRO A 220 14.83 -16.68 15.18
C PRO A 220 15.74 -17.57 16.00
N ALA A 221 16.86 -17.00 16.49
CA ALA A 221 17.56 -17.60 17.61
C ALA A 221 16.47 -17.88 18.64
N ALA A 222 16.29 -19.18 18.95
CA ALA A 222 15.12 -19.68 19.64
C ALA A 222 14.77 -18.77 20.81
N ALA A 223 13.72 -17.96 20.64
CA ALA A 223 13.08 -17.34 21.79
C ALA A 223 12.57 -18.50 22.63
N SER A 224 12.92 -18.51 23.92
CA SER A 224 12.53 -19.57 24.86
C SER A 224 11.10 -20.01 24.61
N PRO A 225 10.82 -21.34 24.57
CA PRO A 225 9.51 -21.84 24.22
C PRO A 225 8.51 -21.33 25.24
N ALA A 226 7.72 -20.32 24.84
CA ALA A 226 6.53 -19.95 25.58
C ALA A 226 5.60 -21.18 25.52
N VAL A 227 5.14 -21.63 26.68
CA VAL A 227 4.15 -22.70 26.79
C VAL A 227 3.02 -22.42 25.79
N PRO A 228 2.64 -23.37 24.91
CA PRO A 228 1.63 -23.12 23.90
C PRO A 228 0.32 -22.71 24.58
N LEU A 229 -0.10 -21.46 24.36
CA LEU A 229 -1.37 -20.95 24.85
C LEU A 229 -2.52 -21.78 24.24
N PRO A 230 -3.58 -22.10 24.99
CA PRO A 230 -4.79 -22.69 24.43
C PRO A 230 -5.35 -21.79 23.32
N VAL A 231 -5.53 -22.36 22.11
CA VAL A 231 -5.93 -21.63 20.90
C VAL A 231 -7.34 -22.00 20.49
N ALA A 232 -8.11 -21.01 20.06
CA ALA A 232 -9.36 -21.19 19.32
C ALA A 232 -9.30 -20.49 17.96
N LEU A 233 -9.92 -21.11 16.95
CA LEU A 233 -10.22 -20.52 15.66
C LEU A 233 -11.69 -20.10 15.67
N VAL A 234 -11.94 -18.78 15.65
CA VAL A 234 -13.28 -18.23 15.41
C VAL A 234 -13.35 -17.84 13.95
N TYR A 235 -14.25 -18.43 13.17
CA TYR A 235 -14.25 -18.26 11.72
C TYR A 235 -15.63 -17.91 11.17
N ASN A 236 -15.65 -17.10 10.11
CA ASN A 236 -16.88 -16.82 9.37
C ASN A 236 -17.10 -17.89 8.29
N PRO A 237 -18.13 -18.75 8.41
CA PRO A 237 -18.36 -19.87 7.50
C PRO A 237 -18.74 -19.43 6.07
N VAL A 238 -19.11 -18.16 5.87
CA VAL A 238 -19.39 -17.61 4.52
C VAL A 238 -18.11 -17.35 3.75
N THR A 239 -17.02 -17.02 4.44
CA THR A 239 -15.73 -16.63 3.81
C THR A 239 -14.63 -17.67 3.97
N VAL A 240 -14.81 -18.63 4.88
CA VAL A 240 -13.83 -19.68 5.20
C VAL A 240 -14.46 -21.03 4.92
N ASP A 241 -13.95 -21.71 3.89
CA ASP A 241 -14.34 -23.09 3.57
C ASP A 241 -13.54 -24.10 4.42
N ASP A 242 -13.99 -25.36 4.42
CA ASP A 242 -13.35 -26.43 5.18
C ASP A 242 -11.89 -26.63 4.76
N ALA A 243 -11.60 -26.48 3.46
CA ALA A 243 -10.24 -26.62 2.94
C ALA A 243 -9.29 -25.57 3.52
N LEU A 244 -9.70 -24.30 3.61
CA LEU A 244 -8.93 -23.24 4.25
C LEU A 244 -8.83 -23.47 5.75
N LEU A 245 -9.91 -23.89 6.41
CA LEU A 245 -9.91 -24.18 7.84
C LEU A 245 -8.89 -25.27 8.19
N GLU A 246 -8.80 -26.34 7.40
CA GLU A 246 -7.79 -27.38 7.57
C GLU A 246 -6.36 -26.84 7.38
N ARG A 247 -6.12 -26.00 6.36
CA ARG A 247 -4.80 -25.37 6.17
C ARG A 247 -4.41 -24.48 7.33
N LEU A 248 -5.34 -23.70 7.90
CA LEU A 248 -5.09 -22.89 9.10
C LEU A 248 -4.80 -23.76 10.33
N CYS A 249 -5.49 -24.89 10.48
CA CYS A 249 -5.19 -25.86 11.53
C CYS A 249 -3.79 -26.47 11.35
N ALA A 250 -3.39 -26.78 10.12
CA ALA A 250 -2.05 -27.28 9.81
C ALA A 250 -0.96 -26.24 10.16
N VAL A 251 -1.20 -24.95 9.89
CA VAL A 251 -0.30 -23.87 10.30
C VAL A 251 -0.15 -23.82 11.83
N LEU A 252 -1.25 -23.92 12.58
CA LEU A 252 -1.21 -23.94 14.05
C LEU A 252 -0.45 -25.16 14.59
N ALA A 253 -0.71 -26.34 14.03
CA ALA A 253 -0.03 -27.58 14.39
C ALA A 253 1.49 -27.48 14.12
N ALA A 254 1.89 -26.92 12.98
CA ALA A 254 3.29 -26.69 12.63
C ALA A 254 4.01 -25.73 13.61
N HIS A 255 3.26 -24.90 14.34
CA HIS A 255 3.78 -23.99 15.38
C HIS A 255 3.57 -24.55 16.80
N GLY A 256 3.32 -25.85 16.95
CA GLY A 256 3.25 -26.52 18.25
C GLY A 256 1.95 -26.32 19.03
N HIS A 257 0.91 -25.78 18.39
CA HIS A 257 -0.41 -25.69 19.02
C HIS A 257 -1.19 -27.01 18.83
N ARG A 258 -1.81 -27.48 19.92
CA ARG A 258 -2.76 -28.60 19.91
C ARG A 258 -3.94 -28.28 18.98
N PRO A 259 -4.70 -29.29 18.47
CA PRO A 259 -5.80 -29.04 17.56
C PRO A 259 -6.71 -27.94 18.13
N PRO A 260 -6.84 -26.80 17.43
CA PRO A 260 -7.56 -25.66 17.96
C PRO A 260 -9.05 -26.01 18.01
N ARG A 261 -9.76 -25.42 18.98
CA ARG A 261 -11.21 -25.45 18.92
C ARG A 261 -11.68 -24.61 17.75
N ARG A 262 -12.49 -25.21 16.87
CA ARG A 262 -13.09 -24.56 15.71
C ARG A 262 -14.48 -24.09 16.11
N LEU A 263 -14.69 -22.78 16.07
CA LEU A 263 -15.93 -22.15 16.51
C LEU A 263 -16.49 -21.31 15.35
N PRO A 264 -17.56 -21.77 14.67
CA PRO A 264 -18.18 -20.98 13.62
C PRO A 264 -18.85 -19.75 14.24
N GLY A 265 -18.63 -18.59 13.63
CA GLY A 265 -19.36 -17.37 13.96
C GLY A 265 -20.75 -17.37 13.35
N ALA A 266 -21.73 -16.91 14.12
CA ALA A 266 -23.08 -16.70 13.63
C ALA A 266 -23.15 -15.42 12.77
N ALA A 267 -24.12 -15.35 11.87
CA ALA A 267 -24.25 -14.20 10.97
C ALA A 267 -24.74 -12.95 11.72
N GLU A 268 -25.51 -13.16 12.79
CA GLU A 268 -26.18 -12.13 13.58
C GLU A 268 -25.20 -11.33 14.45
N ASP A 269 -24.15 -11.98 14.95
CA ASP A 269 -23.18 -11.41 15.89
C ASP A 269 -21.75 -11.37 15.34
N SER A 270 -21.56 -11.78 14.09
CA SER A 270 -20.26 -11.87 13.41
C SER A 270 -19.20 -12.73 14.12
N GLY A 271 -19.59 -13.59 15.05
CA GLY A 271 -18.70 -14.46 15.82
C GLY A 271 -18.35 -13.95 17.22
N ARG A 272 -19.06 -12.96 17.76
CA ARG A 272 -18.85 -12.48 19.14
C ARG A 272 -19.08 -13.59 20.17
N ALA A 273 -20.22 -14.27 20.14
CA ALA A 273 -20.54 -15.35 21.07
C ALA A 273 -19.57 -16.53 20.92
N ALA A 274 -19.09 -16.79 19.70
CA ALA A 274 -18.05 -17.78 19.46
C ALA A 274 -16.72 -17.40 20.14
N ALA A 275 -16.33 -16.12 20.09
CA ALA A 275 -15.15 -15.63 20.79
C ALA A 275 -15.32 -15.64 22.33
N GLU A 276 -16.48 -15.23 22.85
CA GLU A 276 -16.80 -15.32 24.28
C GLU A 276 -16.77 -16.78 24.76
N ARG A 277 -17.33 -17.70 23.95
CA ARG A 277 -17.28 -19.14 24.24
C ARG A 277 -15.84 -19.66 24.23
N ALA A 278 -15.02 -19.26 23.27
CA ALA A 278 -13.59 -19.61 23.25
C ALA A 278 -12.88 -19.22 24.55
N LEU A 279 -13.16 -18.02 25.08
CA LEU A 279 -12.58 -17.53 26.32
C LEU A 279 -13.07 -18.32 27.54
N ALA A 280 -14.37 -18.58 27.62
CA ALA A 280 -14.96 -19.42 28.67
C ALA A 280 -14.38 -20.83 28.67
N ASP A 281 -14.04 -21.34 27.49
CA ASP A 281 -13.40 -22.63 27.26
C ASP A 281 -11.88 -22.62 27.49
N GLY A 282 -11.32 -21.52 27.99
CA GLY A 282 -9.92 -21.41 28.40
C GLY A 282 -8.96 -20.90 27.32
N ALA A 283 -9.43 -20.52 26.14
CA ALA A 283 -8.57 -19.95 25.11
C ALA A 283 -7.86 -18.69 25.63
N ARG A 284 -6.58 -18.55 25.27
CA ARG A 284 -5.75 -17.36 25.55
C ARG A 284 -5.20 -16.73 24.28
N LEU A 285 -5.29 -17.46 23.16
CA LEU A 285 -5.10 -16.96 21.81
C LEU A 285 -6.36 -17.26 20.99
N VAL A 286 -6.97 -16.23 20.41
CA VAL A 286 -8.12 -16.40 19.49
C VAL A 286 -7.69 -15.93 18.11
N ALA A 287 -7.71 -16.85 17.15
CA ALA A 287 -7.46 -16.57 15.75
C ALA A 287 -8.80 -16.23 15.05
N ALA A 288 -9.03 -14.95 14.78
CA ALA A 288 -10.22 -14.44 14.12
C ALA A 288 -10.07 -14.54 12.60
N CYS A 289 -10.77 -15.50 12.00
CA CYS A 289 -10.68 -15.87 10.59
C CYS A 289 -11.90 -15.34 9.82
N GLY A 290 -11.79 -14.13 9.30
CA GLY A 290 -12.91 -13.46 8.66
C GLY A 290 -12.55 -12.09 8.08
N GLY A 291 -13.59 -11.31 7.79
CA GLY A 291 -13.44 -9.89 7.46
C GLY A 291 -13.45 -9.00 8.69
N ASP A 292 -13.53 -7.68 8.47
CA ASP A 292 -13.45 -6.68 9.54
C ASP A 292 -14.50 -6.89 10.64
N GLY A 293 -15.77 -7.18 10.30
CA GLY A 293 -16.81 -7.46 11.29
C GLY A 293 -16.50 -8.64 12.22
N THR A 294 -15.94 -9.74 11.71
CA THR A 294 -15.51 -10.89 12.53
C THR A 294 -14.35 -10.52 13.44
N VAL A 295 -13.41 -9.74 12.92
CA VAL A 295 -12.25 -9.25 13.68
C VAL A 295 -12.71 -8.30 14.79
N THR A 296 -13.63 -7.39 14.52
CA THR A 296 -14.20 -6.46 15.50
C THR A 296 -15.02 -7.18 16.57
N ALA A 297 -15.85 -8.14 16.18
CA ALA A 297 -16.61 -8.97 17.13
C ALA A 297 -15.69 -9.74 18.10
N CYS A 298 -14.61 -10.32 17.58
CA CYS A 298 -13.59 -10.96 18.41
C CYS A 298 -12.83 -9.94 19.27
N ALA A 299 -12.44 -8.79 18.71
CA ALA A 299 -11.76 -7.73 19.44
C ALA A 299 -12.59 -7.21 20.62
N GLU A 300 -13.91 -7.05 20.42
CA GLU A 300 -14.84 -6.64 21.47
C GLU A 300 -14.93 -7.68 22.59
N ALA A 301 -15.11 -8.95 22.24
CA ALA A 301 -15.15 -10.05 23.22
C ALA A 301 -13.84 -10.19 24.01
N LEU A 302 -12.69 -9.96 23.37
CA LEU A 302 -11.37 -10.10 23.99
C LEU A 302 -10.93 -8.86 24.77
N SER A 303 -11.55 -7.70 24.54
CA SER A 303 -11.18 -6.43 25.16
C SER A 303 -11.13 -6.53 26.69
N GLY A 304 -9.97 -6.23 27.29
CA GLY A 304 -9.78 -6.23 28.74
C GLY A 304 -9.66 -7.61 29.41
N THR A 305 -9.81 -8.71 28.66
CA THR A 305 -9.72 -10.09 29.20
C THR A 305 -8.30 -10.59 29.38
N GLY A 306 -7.32 -9.92 28.75
CA GLY A 306 -5.92 -10.34 28.71
C GLY A 306 -5.62 -11.44 27.68
N ALA A 307 -6.63 -12.00 27.02
CA ALA A 307 -6.44 -12.87 25.86
C ALA A 307 -5.89 -12.10 24.66
N THR A 308 -5.21 -12.81 23.76
CA THR A 308 -4.55 -12.23 22.59
C THR A 308 -5.31 -12.59 21.31
N LEU A 309 -5.51 -11.60 20.45
CA LEU A 309 -6.11 -11.76 19.13
C LEU A 309 -5.01 -12.04 18.09
N ALA A 310 -5.20 -13.04 17.25
CA ALA A 310 -4.50 -13.20 15.98
C ALA A 310 -5.48 -12.92 14.84
N VAL A 311 -5.16 -11.96 13.99
CA VAL A 311 -6.03 -11.56 12.88
C VAL A 311 -5.69 -12.40 11.64
N VAL A 312 -6.65 -13.15 11.12
CA VAL A 312 -6.50 -13.96 9.90
C VAL A 312 -7.42 -13.37 8.80
N PRO A 313 -6.83 -12.70 7.78
CA PRO A 313 -7.56 -11.86 6.84
C PRO A 313 -8.28 -12.67 5.76
N CYS A 314 -9.52 -13.08 6.02
CA CYS A 314 -10.36 -13.85 5.08
C CYS A 314 -11.46 -12.99 4.40
N GLY A 315 -11.54 -11.70 4.71
CA GLY A 315 -12.51 -10.77 4.11
C GLY A 315 -11.97 -9.95 2.93
N THR A 316 -12.79 -9.01 2.44
CA THR A 316 -12.41 -8.09 1.36
C THR A 316 -11.60 -6.89 1.88
N GLY A 317 -12.04 -6.31 3.01
CA GLY A 317 -11.43 -5.16 3.71
C GLY A 317 -10.12 -5.51 4.38
N ASN A 318 -10.23 -6.19 5.51
CA ASN A 318 -9.13 -6.60 6.38
C ASN A 318 -8.28 -5.38 6.80
N LEU A 319 -8.96 -4.27 7.11
CA LEU A 319 -8.35 -2.98 7.44
C LEU A 319 -7.44 -3.10 8.65
N LEU A 320 -7.89 -3.77 9.72
CA LEU A 320 -7.05 -3.95 10.91
C LEU A 320 -5.77 -4.74 10.57
N ALA A 321 -5.91 -5.86 9.85
CA ALA A 321 -4.77 -6.68 9.44
C ALA A 321 -3.75 -5.87 8.61
N ARG A 322 -4.23 -5.07 7.65
CA ARG A 322 -3.39 -4.24 6.78
C ARG A 322 -2.66 -3.14 7.54
N ASN A 323 -3.37 -2.44 8.44
CA ASN A 323 -2.76 -1.38 9.24
C ASN A 323 -1.75 -1.92 10.27
N LEU A 324 -1.92 -3.18 10.70
CA LEU A 324 -0.96 -3.88 11.56
C LEU A 324 0.19 -4.56 10.79
N GLY A 325 0.24 -4.42 9.46
CA GLY A 325 1.31 -4.96 8.62
C GLY A 325 1.25 -6.46 8.39
N LEU A 326 0.13 -7.12 8.68
CA LEU A 326 -0.04 -8.55 8.44
C LEU A 326 -0.10 -8.86 6.92
N PRO A 327 0.47 -9.99 6.48
CA PRO A 327 0.29 -10.49 5.12
C PRO A 327 -1.20 -10.58 4.74
N THR A 328 -1.50 -10.40 3.45
CA THR A 328 -2.89 -10.55 2.95
C THR A 328 -3.32 -12.00 2.74
N ASP A 329 -2.35 -12.93 2.76
CA ASP A 329 -2.62 -14.36 2.63
C ASP A 329 -2.94 -14.95 4.01
N PRO A 330 -4.07 -15.67 4.20
CA PRO A 330 -4.49 -16.15 5.52
C PRO A 330 -3.47 -17.01 6.25
N GLU A 331 -2.84 -17.97 5.56
CA GLU A 331 -1.86 -18.90 6.15
C GLU A 331 -0.59 -18.15 6.54
N ALA A 332 -0.09 -17.29 5.65
CA ALA A 332 1.06 -16.45 5.94
C ALA A 332 0.78 -15.44 7.06
N ALA A 333 -0.44 -14.89 7.15
CA ALA A 333 -0.83 -13.98 8.22
C ALA A 333 -0.87 -14.67 9.57
N LEU A 334 -1.45 -15.88 9.63
CA LEU A 334 -1.47 -16.68 10.85
C LEU A 334 -0.04 -17.06 11.27
N ALA A 335 0.79 -17.55 10.36
CA ALA A 335 2.20 -17.85 10.65
C ALA A 335 2.97 -16.61 11.16
N ALA A 336 2.78 -15.45 10.53
CA ALA A 336 3.39 -14.19 10.95
C ALA A 336 2.89 -13.73 12.32
N ALA A 337 1.61 -13.93 12.64
CA ALA A 337 1.05 -13.66 13.96
C ALA A 337 1.64 -14.61 15.01
N LEU A 338 1.77 -15.91 14.71
CA LEU A 338 2.30 -16.90 15.65
C LEU A 338 3.78 -16.69 15.96
N THR A 339 4.58 -16.31 14.97
CA THR A 339 6.02 -16.02 15.14
C THR A 339 6.33 -14.57 15.52
N GLY A 340 5.30 -13.72 15.55
CA GLY A 340 5.43 -12.30 15.78
C GLY A 340 5.56 -11.89 17.25
N ARG A 341 5.33 -10.59 17.50
CA ARG A 341 5.28 -10.00 18.84
C ARG A 341 3.84 -9.68 19.24
N THR A 342 3.60 -9.58 20.54
CA THR A 342 2.32 -9.08 21.05
C THR A 342 2.39 -7.57 21.20
N ARG A 343 1.45 -6.85 20.61
CA ARG A 343 1.24 -5.41 20.77
C ARG A 343 -0.07 -5.18 21.51
N ARG A 344 -0.14 -4.14 22.34
CA ARG A 344 -1.41 -3.65 22.89
C ARG A 344 -1.88 -2.52 21.98
N ILE A 345 -3.13 -2.58 21.55
CA ILE A 345 -3.73 -1.53 20.75
C ILE A 345 -4.98 -1.01 21.44
N ASP A 346 -5.32 0.22 21.11
CA ASP A 346 -6.50 0.90 21.56
C ASP A 346 -7.72 0.37 20.82
N LEU A 347 -8.90 0.52 21.44
CA LEU A 347 -10.19 0.31 20.79
C LEU A 347 -11.03 1.57 20.95
N MET A 348 -11.89 1.85 19.98
CA MET A 348 -12.90 2.89 20.11
C MET A 348 -14.15 2.31 20.76
N ARG A 349 -14.75 3.05 21.70
CA ARG A 349 -16.11 2.80 22.19
C ARG A 349 -17.04 3.82 21.54
N ALA A 350 -18.00 3.33 20.75
CA ALA A 350 -18.99 4.12 20.03
C ALA A 350 -20.34 4.11 20.77
N GLU A 351 -20.96 5.28 20.92
CA GLU A 351 -22.30 5.44 21.53
C GLU A 351 -23.02 6.70 20.99
N GLY A 352 -24.33 6.80 21.18
CA GLY A 352 -25.11 8.01 20.81
C GLY A 352 -26.53 7.70 20.34
N ASP A 353 -27.49 8.55 20.68
CA ASP A 353 -28.92 8.40 20.34
C ASP A 353 -29.50 7.02 20.69
N GLY A 354 -29.19 6.52 21.89
CA GLY A 354 -29.66 5.19 22.33
C GLY A 354 -28.98 4.00 21.64
N LEU A 355 -27.96 4.24 20.80
CA LEU A 355 -27.09 3.17 20.29
C LEU A 355 -26.43 2.44 21.46
N PRO A 356 -26.63 1.11 21.61
CA PRO A 356 -25.90 0.33 22.59
C PRO A 356 -24.41 0.48 22.38
N ALA A 357 -23.68 0.72 23.47
CA ALA A 357 -22.25 0.93 23.38
C ALA A 357 -21.55 -0.28 22.77
N ARG A 358 -20.74 -0.05 21.74
CA ARG A 358 -20.03 -1.10 21.02
C ARG A 358 -18.60 -0.72 20.72
N ALA A 359 -17.75 -1.72 20.50
CA ALA A 359 -16.37 -1.49 20.13
C ALA A 359 -16.23 -1.27 18.60
N ALA A 360 -15.23 -0.48 18.23
CA ALA A 360 -14.71 -0.40 16.88
C ALA A 360 -13.18 -0.42 16.93
N ALA A 361 -12.54 -1.22 16.08
CA ALA A 361 -11.09 -1.43 16.06
C ALA A 361 -10.39 -0.57 14.98
N THR A 362 -11.12 -0.14 13.95
CA THR A 362 -10.56 0.53 12.77
C THR A 362 -11.04 1.97 12.62
N MET A 363 -12.27 2.17 12.13
CA MET A 363 -12.84 3.48 11.85
C MET A 363 -14.34 3.49 12.14
N ALA A 364 -14.85 4.62 12.59
CA ALA A 364 -16.26 4.87 12.80
C ALA A 364 -16.60 6.29 12.33
N GLY A 365 -17.86 6.55 11.97
CA GLY A 365 -18.19 7.85 11.42
C GLY A 365 -19.64 8.06 11.06
N MET A 366 -19.90 9.23 10.50
CA MET A 366 -21.21 9.71 10.09
C MET A 366 -21.12 10.41 8.73
N GLY A 367 -22.19 10.34 7.94
CA GLY A 367 -22.34 11.05 6.66
C GLY A 367 -21.95 10.19 5.47
N LEU A 368 -21.29 10.79 4.46
CA LEU A 368 -20.95 10.18 3.16
C LEU A 368 -20.38 8.76 3.29
N ASP A 369 -19.42 8.53 4.18
CA ASP A 369 -18.81 7.22 4.39
C ASP A 369 -19.83 6.18 4.89
N ALA A 370 -20.71 6.58 5.81
CA ALA A 370 -21.78 5.72 6.31
C ALA A 370 -22.91 5.52 5.28
N ALA A 371 -23.24 6.54 4.47
CA ALA A 371 -24.21 6.43 3.38
C ALA A 371 -23.75 5.43 2.31
N VAL A 372 -22.45 5.47 1.96
CA VAL A 372 -21.81 4.49 1.08
C VAL A 372 -21.89 3.08 1.69
N MET A 373 -21.71 2.94 3.01
CA MET A 373 -21.86 1.64 3.68
C MET A 373 -23.31 1.12 3.70
N SER A 374 -24.30 2.01 3.87
CA SER A 374 -25.72 1.64 3.93
C SER A 374 -26.32 1.31 2.56
N ASP A 375 -25.91 2.00 1.49
CA ASP A 375 -26.44 1.80 0.13
C ASP A 375 -25.81 0.58 -0.59
N THR A 376 -24.68 0.08 -0.08
CA THR A 376 -24.04 -1.12 -0.64
C THR A 376 -24.76 -2.39 -0.18
N GLY A 377 -25.79 -2.82 -0.91
CA GLY A 377 -26.52 -4.06 -0.63
C GLY A 377 -25.63 -5.30 -0.52
N ARG A 378 -25.96 -6.23 0.38
CA ARG A 378 -25.22 -7.51 0.63
C ARG A 378 -24.93 -8.31 -0.65
N ALA A 379 -25.77 -8.20 -1.68
CA ALA A 379 -25.59 -8.83 -2.99
C ALA A 379 -24.49 -8.18 -3.85
N LEU A 380 -24.34 -6.85 -3.79
CA LEU A 380 -23.29 -6.12 -4.51
C LEU A 380 -21.91 -6.34 -3.86
N LYS A 381 -21.88 -6.41 -2.51
CA LYS A 381 -20.69 -6.78 -1.71
C LYS A 381 -20.10 -8.14 -2.13
N ARG A 382 -20.95 -9.11 -2.51
CA ARG A 382 -20.55 -10.47 -2.93
C ARG A 382 -20.11 -10.59 -4.41
N ARG A 383 -20.66 -9.77 -5.32
CA ARG A 383 -20.41 -9.93 -6.78
C ARG A 383 -19.25 -9.10 -7.32
N LEU A 384 -19.03 -7.90 -6.78
CA LEU A 384 -18.03 -6.96 -7.33
C LEU A 384 -16.83 -6.74 -6.41
N GLY A 385 -16.95 -6.98 -5.09
CA GLY A 385 -15.87 -6.75 -4.13
C GLY A 385 -15.55 -5.25 -3.94
N TRP A 386 -14.29 -4.91 -3.67
CA TRP A 386 -13.84 -3.54 -3.34
C TRP A 386 -14.23 -2.42 -4.35
N PRO A 387 -14.35 -2.63 -5.67
CA PRO A 387 -14.81 -1.59 -6.62
C PRO A 387 -16.27 -1.18 -6.44
N ALA A 388 -17.10 -2.00 -5.79
CA ALA A 388 -18.47 -1.59 -5.42
C ALA A 388 -18.46 -0.37 -4.50
N TYR A 389 -17.47 -0.29 -3.61
CA TYR A 389 -17.28 0.86 -2.72
C TYR A 389 -16.84 2.12 -3.46
N LEU A 390 -16.05 2.00 -4.54
CA LEU A 390 -15.69 3.14 -5.38
C LEU A 390 -16.89 3.71 -6.16
N VAL A 391 -17.74 2.84 -6.71
CA VAL A 391 -18.92 3.24 -7.46
C VAL A 391 -19.99 3.82 -6.54
N ALA A 392 -20.23 3.21 -5.38
CA ALA A 392 -21.11 3.77 -4.35
C ALA A 392 -20.54 5.11 -3.82
N GLY A 393 -19.25 5.15 -3.50
CA GLY A 393 -18.54 6.38 -3.14
C GLY A 393 -18.75 7.51 -4.15
N ALA A 394 -18.57 7.22 -5.43
CA ALA A 394 -18.74 8.17 -6.53
C ALA A 394 -20.17 8.73 -6.64
N ARG A 395 -21.20 7.91 -6.39
CA ARG A 395 -22.61 8.32 -6.43
C ARG A 395 -22.97 9.34 -5.36
N HIS A 396 -22.34 9.24 -4.20
CA HIS A 396 -22.60 10.13 -3.08
C HIS A 396 -21.67 11.36 -3.03
N LEU A 397 -20.69 11.50 -3.94
CA LEU A 397 -19.85 12.70 -4.02
C LEU A 397 -20.65 13.99 -4.29
N GLY A 398 -21.85 13.86 -4.87
CA GLY A 398 -22.79 14.94 -5.14
C GLY A 398 -23.71 15.33 -3.99
N ASP A 399 -23.75 14.56 -2.89
CA ASP A 399 -24.71 14.75 -1.80
C ASP A 399 -24.55 16.11 -1.12
N ARG A 400 -25.60 16.63 -0.48
CA ARG A 400 -25.51 17.93 0.21
C ARG A 400 -24.65 17.83 1.46
N ARG A 401 -23.87 18.89 1.74
CA ARG A 401 -23.22 19.06 3.05
C ARG A 401 -24.29 19.18 4.15
N PHE A 402 -23.94 18.78 5.36
CA PHE A 402 -24.78 18.92 6.55
C PHE A 402 -24.01 19.66 7.66
N ALA A 403 -24.76 20.29 8.57
CA ALA A 403 -24.17 20.99 9.69
C ALA A 403 -23.75 20.00 10.77
N LEU A 404 -22.49 20.08 11.19
CA LEU A 404 -21.92 19.23 12.22
C LEU A 404 -21.24 20.08 13.29
N THR A 405 -21.60 19.84 14.55
CA THR A 405 -20.88 20.31 15.73
C THR A 405 -19.93 19.21 16.18
N VAL A 406 -18.67 19.58 16.39
CA VAL A 406 -17.60 18.66 16.81
C VAL A 406 -17.04 19.15 18.13
N ALA A 407 -17.10 18.32 19.17
CA ALA A 407 -16.44 18.55 20.44
C ALA A 407 -15.34 17.52 20.66
N VAL A 408 -14.14 17.96 21.03
CA VAL A 408 -12.97 17.11 21.25
C VAL A 408 -12.43 17.38 22.64
N ASP A 409 -12.34 16.34 23.48
CA ASP A 409 -11.76 16.40 24.83
C ASP A 409 -12.31 17.52 25.74
N GLY A 410 -13.56 17.93 25.51
CA GLY A 410 -14.22 19.01 26.26
C GLY A 410 -13.78 20.43 25.88
N ALA A 411 -12.97 20.58 24.82
CA ALA A 411 -12.67 21.88 24.24
C ALA A 411 -13.90 22.53 23.60
N GLU A 412 -13.81 23.83 23.31
CA GLU A 412 -14.88 24.60 22.68
C GLU A 412 -15.34 23.92 21.37
N PRO A 413 -16.63 23.61 21.23
CA PRO A 413 -17.13 22.93 20.03
C PRO A 413 -16.90 23.76 18.76
N VAL A 414 -16.50 23.09 17.69
CA VAL A 414 -16.38 23.71 16.36
C VAL A 414 -17.58 23.34 15.48
N HIS A 415 -18.10 24.32 14.77
CA HIS A 415 -19.20 24.13 13.82
C HIS A 415 -18.66 24.07 12.39
N ARG A 416 -19.07 23.07 11.62
CA ARG A 416 -18.64 22.85 10.24
C ARG A 416 -19.77 22.40 9.33
N GLN A 417 -19.61 22.67 8.04
CA GLN A 417 -20.46 22.12 6.97
C GLN A 417 -19.69 21.00 6.28
N VAL A 418 -20.06 19.75 6.57
CA VAL A 418 -19.28 18.57 6.17
C VAL A 418 -20.09 17.65 5.27
N ARG A 419 -19.39 16.79 4.54
CA ARG A 419 -19.95 15.66 3.79
C ARG A 419 -19.82 14.37 4.59
N ALA A 420 -18.74 14.22 5.34
CA ALA A 420 -18.54 13.13 6.28
C ALA A 420 -17.63 13.56 7.44
N ALA A 421 -17.77 12.84 8.54
CA ALA A 421 -16.83 12.84 9.65
C ALA A 421 -16.42 11.40 9.91
N VAL A 422 -15.11 11.13 9.86
CA VAL A 422 -14.54 9.79 10.06
C VAL A 422 -13.51 9.87 11.17
N VAL A 423 -13.70 9.08 12.21
CA VAL A 423 -12.77 8.90 13.31
C VAL A 423 -12.11 7.54 13.16
N GLY A 424 -10.80 7.47 13.30
CA GLY A 424 -10.06 6.22 13.19
C GLY A 424 -9.08 6.01 14.33
N ASN A 425 -8.95 4.74 14.70
CA ASN A 425 -7.84 4.20 15.48
C ASN A 425 -6.67 3.79 14.57
N VAL A 426 -6.98 3.48 13.30
CA VAL A 426 -6.01 3.23 12.24
C VAL A 426 -6.26 4.16 11.07
N GLY A 427 -5.25 4.35 10.21
CA GLY A 427 -5.28 5.44 9.24
C GLY A 427 -5.41 5.07 7.77
N THR A 428 -5.20 3.80 7.43
CA THR A 428 -5.10 3.35 6.04
C THR A 428 -6.36 2.57 5.63
N LEU A 429 -7.00 3.01 4.56
CA LEU A 429 -8.12 2.33 3.91
C LEU A 429 -7.62 1.24 2.93
N GLN A 430 -8.57 0.49 2.36
CA GLN A 430 -8.28 -0.43 1.25
C GLN A 430 -7.57 0.29 0.10
N GLY A 431 -6.65 -0.42 -0.57
CA GLY A 431 -5.86 0.14 -1.66
C GLY A 431 -4.67 1.02 -1.22
N GLY A 432 -4.41 1.12 0.10
CA GLY A 432 -3.27 1.87 0.65
C GLY A 432 -3.52 3.37 0.76
N VAL A 433 -4.78 3.80 0.72
CA VAL A 433 -5.17 5.20 0.84
C VAL A 433 -5.05 5.62 2.32
N ARG A 434 -4.17 6.58 2.62
CA ARG A 434 -3.98 7.10 3.99
C ARG A 434 -5.01 8.20 4.27
N LEU A 435 -6.16 7.82 4.82
CA LEU A 435 -7.21 8.77 5.20
C LEU A 435 -6.77 9.59 6.42
N LEU A 436 -6.23 8.93 7.45
CA LEU A 436 -5.73 9.54 8.69
C LEU A 436 -4.23 9.22 8.81
N PRO A 437 -3.35 10.00 8.15
CA PRO A 437 -1.91 9.68 8.10
C PRO A 437 -1.21 9.72 9.46
N ALA A 438 -1.79 10.42 10.45
CA ALA A 438 -1.30 10.55 11.81
C ALA A 438 -1.77 9.44 12.77
N ALA A 439 -2.72 8.58 12.36
CA ALA A 439 -3.30 7.60 13.26
C ALA A 439 -2.31 6.50 13.67
N VAL A 440 -2.13 6.37 14.99
CA VAL A 440 -1.28 5.37 15.64
C VAL A 440 -2.16 4.55 16.58
N PRO A 441 -2.27 3.22 16.41
CA PRO A 441 -3.29 2.43 17.11
C PRO A 441 -2.99 2.14 18.60
N ASP A 442 -1.96 2.74 19.20
CA ASP A 442 -1.54 2.49 20.58
C ASP A 442 -1.00 3.74 21.31
N ASP A 443 -1.32 4.94 20.83
CA ASP A 443 -0.89 6.20 21.44
C ASP A 443 -1.93 6.78 22.43
N GLY A 444 -3.04 6.09 22.63
CA GLY A 444 -4.12 6.52 23.51
C GLY A 444 -4.93 7.69 22.96
N ARG A 445 -4.95 7.89 21.63
CA ARG A 445 -5.69 8.94 20.93
C ARG A 445 -6.46 8.37 19.73
N LEU A 446 -7.45 9.13 19.28
CA LEU A 446 -8.22 8.89 18.06
C LEU A 446 -7.99 10.06 17.10
N ASP A 447 -8.08 9.78 15.81
CA ASP A 447 -7.93 10.79 14.77
C ASP A 447 -9.25 10.99 14.03
N LEU A 448 -9.82 12.19 14.13
CA LEU A 448 -10.95 12.65 13.33
C LEU A 448 -10.45 13.33 12.06
N VAL A 449 -11.08 13.01 10.92
CA VAL A 449 -11.06 13.83 9.72
C VAL A 449 -12.47 14.28 9.35
N LEU A 450 -12.61 15.58 9.12
CA LEU A 450 -13.80 16.17 8.51
C LEU A 450 -13.57 16.28 7.00
N VAL A 451 -14.52 15.77 6.23
CA VAL A 451 -14.51 15.82 4.77
C VAL A 451 -15.46 16.92 4.32
N GLN A 452 -14.93 18.09 3.93
CA GLN A 452 -15.73 19.29 3.64
C GLN A 452 -15.49 19.95 2.26
N PRO A 453 -15.17 19.20 1.17
CA PRO A 453 -14.91 19.83 -0.12
C PRO A 453 -16.14 20.54 -0.70
N HIS A 454 -15.91 21.72 -1.28
CA HIS A 454 -16.91 22.54 -1.96
C HIS A 454 -16.64 22.65 -3.47
N GLY A 455 -17.62 22.27 -4.28
CA GLY A 455 -17.50 22.28 -5.74
C GLY A 455 -16.39 21.37 -6.28
N PRO A 456 -16.13 21.41 -7.61
CA PRO A 456 -15.13 20.56 -8.25
C PRO A 456 -13.70 20.90 -7.80
N ARG A 457 -13.41 22.19 -7.55
CA ARG A 457 -12.09 22.63 -7.04
C ARG A 457 -11.81 22.07 -5.64
N GLY A 458 -12.77 22.14 -4.72
CA GLY A 458 -12.63 21.56 -3.38
C GLY A 458 -12.40 20.05 -3.42
N TRP A 459 -13.06 19.34 -4.34
CA TRP A 459 -12.80 17.91 -4.56
C TRP A 459 -11.39 17.63 -5.10
N GLY A 460 -10.89 18.45 -6.03
CA GLY A 460 -9.51 18.37 -6.49
C GLY A 460 -8.50 18.61 -5.36
N GLN A 461 -8.75 19.59 -4.49
CA GLN A 461 -7.93 19.85 -3.31
C GLN A 461 -8.03 18.73 -2.28
N ALA A 462 -9.21 18.14 -2.07
CA ALA A 462 -9.37 16.97 -1.20
C ALA A 462 -8.57 15.77 -1.71
N LEU A 463 -8.59 15.51 -3.02
CA LEU A 463 -7.77 14.46 -3.64
C LEU A 463 -6.27 14.74 -3.45
N LEU A 464 -5.83 15.97 -3.68
CA LEU A 464 -4.43 16.35 -3.46
C LEU A 464 -4.03 16.21 -1.98
N ALA A 465 -4.88 16.63 -1.06
CA ALA A 465 -4.68 16.49 0.38
C ALA A 465 -4.64 15.00 0.80
N LEU A 466 -5.47 14.15 0.21
CA LEU A 466 -5.45 12.70 0.42
C LEU A 466 -4.15 12.05 -0.08
N LEU A 467 -3.65 12.51 -1.24
CA LEU A 467 -2.40 12.00 -1.83
C LEU A 467 -1.14 12.48 -1.11
N THR A 468 -1.13 13.72 -0.62
CA THR A 468 0.02 14.34 0.06
C THR A 468 0.03 14.08 1.56
N GLY A 469 -1.09 13.61 2.13
CA GLY A 469 -1.28 13.50 3.58
C GLY A 469 -1.48 14.85 4.28
N ASN A 470 -1.55 15.96 3.54
CA ASN A 470 -1.73 17.27 4.12
C ASN A 470 -3.16 17.43 4.69
N ARG A 471 -3.26 17.93 5.93
CA ARG A 471 -4.51 18.22 6.63
C ARG A 471 -4.36 19.58 7.27
N ARG A 472 -4.95 20.61 6.65
CA ARG A 472 -4.90 21.98 7.16
C ARG A 472 -6.01 22.17 8.20
N PRO A 473 -5.78 22.94 9.28
CA PRO A 473 -6.86 23.34 10.16
C PRO A 473 -7.74 24.39 9.48
N GLY A 474 -8.99 24.50 9.94
CA GLY A 474 -9.90 25.56 9.57
C GLY A 474 -11.01 25.18 8.58
N PRO A 475 -12.07 26.01 8.49
CA PRO A 475 -13.29 25.73 7.74
C PRO A 475 -13.10 25.66 6.23
N ASP A 476 -12.04 26.27 5.69
CA ASP A 476 -11.75 26.27 4.26
C ASP A 476 -10.93 25.05 3.81
N ALA A 477 -10.40 24.26 4.76
CA ALA A 477 -9.64 23.07 4.42
C ALA A 477 -10.58 22.00 3.85
N PRO A 478 -10.29 21.37 2.69
CA PRO A 478 -11.16 20.31 2.17
C PRO A 478 -11.17 19.06 3.08
N LEU A 479 -10.08 18.86 3.84
CA LEU A 479 -9.88 17.80 4.82
C LEU A 479 -9.25 18.42 6.07
N GLU A 480 -10.01 18.49 7.16
CA GLU A 480 -9.60 19.06 8.45
C GLU A 480 -9.40 17.93 9.47
N HIS A 481 -8.34 17.99 10.27
CA HIS A 481 -7.96 16.92 11.21
C HIS A 481 -8.04 17.39 12.66
N PHE A 482 -8.50 16.49 13.54
CA PHE A 482 -8.53 16.70 14.99
C PHE A 482 -8.09 15.42 15.71
N PRO A 483 -7.03 15.47 16.54
CA PRO A 483 -6.70 14.38 17.46
C PRO A 483 -7.44 14.56 18.79
N GLY A 484 -7.86 13.45 19.43
CA GLY A 484 -8.43 13.51 20.77
C GLY A 484 -8.76 12.15 21.39
N ARG A 485 -9.09 12.13 22.68
CA ARG A 485 -9.48 10.92 23.41
C ARG A 485 -10.97 10.66 23.38
N ARG A 486 -11.77 11.72 23.40
CA ARG A 486 -13.23 11.71 23.30
C ARG A 486 -13.67 12.69 22.24
N ILE A 487 -14.28 12.17 21.18
CA ILE A 487 -14.78 12.94 20.05
C ILE A 487 -16.30 12.77 20.00
N THR A 488 -17.03 13.88 20.14
CA THR A 488 -18.48 13.91 20.01
C THR A 488 -18.86 14.65 18.73
N LEU A 489 -19.60 13.95 17.87
CA LEU A 489 -20.15 14.45 16.62
C LEU A 489 -21.65 14.65 16.81
N THR A 490 -22.16 15.85 16.57
CA THR A 490 -23.59 16.18 16.66
C THR A 490 -24.05 16.87 15.39
N ALA A 491 -24.87 16.19 14.60
CA ALA A 491 -25.48 16.70 13.38
C ALA A 491 -26.80 17.44 13.65
N ASP A 492 -27.12 18.37 12.74
CA ASP A 492 -28.40 19.08 12.71
C ASP A 492 -29.61 18.16 12.55
N ARG A 493 -29.45 17.04 11.84
CA ARG A 493 -30.48 16.02 11.62
C ARG A 493 -29.90 14.60 11.65
N ALA A 494 -30.79 13.61 11.62
CA ALA A 494 -30.36 12.22 11.58
C ALA A 494 -29.60 11.93 10.29
N HIS A 495 -28.43 11.31 10.42
CA HIS A 495 -27.58 10.89 9.32
C HIS A 495 -27.14 9.43 9.52
N PRO A 496 -26.83 8.70 8.44
CA PRO A 496 -26.24 7.38 8.54
C PRO A 496 -24.96 7.39 9.38
N ARG A 497 -24.80 6.37 10.22
CA ARG A 497 -23.62 6.13 11.06
C ARG A 497 -23.05 4.74 10.81
N GLN A 498 -21.74 4.57 10.97
CA GLN A 498 -21.05 3.29 10.82
C GLN A 498 -20.00 3.06 11.91
N CYS A 499 -19.75 1.79 12.21
CA CYS A 499 -18.62 1.32 13.01
C CYS A 499 -17.94 0.15 12.30
N ASP A 500 -16.65 0.27 11.98
CA ASP A 500 -15.85 -0.71 11.22
C ASP A 500 -16.48 -1.16 9.90
N GLY A 501 -17.24 -0.26 9.25
CA GLY A 501 -17.95 -0.54 8.00
C GLY A 501 -19.32 -1.18 8.17
N ASP A 502 -19.75 -1.48 9.40
CA ASP A 502 -21.10 -1.94 9.72
C ASP A 502 -22.03 -0.75 10.03
N PRO A 503 -23.18 -0.62 9.34
CA PRO A 503 -24.17 0.41 9.66
C PRO A 503 -24.71 0.25 11.07
N VAL A 504 -24.81 1.34 11.83
CA VAL A 504 -25.34 1.36 13.21
C VAL A 504 -26.66 2.13 13.34
N GLY A 505 -27.38 2.23 12.22
CA GLY A 505 -28.60 3.02 12.11
C GLY A 505 -28.33 4.52 11.98
N GLU A 506 -29.36 5.26 11.60
CA GLU A 506 -29.28 6.72 11.52
C GLU A 506 -29.32 7.34 12.92
N GLY A 507 -28.74 8.52 13.05
CA GLY A 507 -28.77 9.29 14.29
C GLY A 507 -28.14 10.67 14.12
N ARG A 508 -28.34 11.52 15.11
CA ARG A 508 -27.77 12.87 15.21
C ARG A 508 -26.45 12.88 15.94
N THR A 509 -26.22 11.97 16.88
CA THR A 509 -25.08 11.96 17.78
C THR A 509 -24.25 10.70 17.61
N LEU A 510 -22.94 10.85 17.53
CA LEU A 510 -21.98 9.77 17.63
C LEU A 510 -20.81 10.23 18.51
N THR A 511 -20.66 9.61 19.67
CA THR A 511 -19.53 9.83 20.58
C THR A 511 -18.60 8.63 20.49
N LEU A 512 -17.31 8.91 20.29
CA LEU A 512 -16.25 7.93 20.18
C LEU A 512 -15.21 8.23 21.25
N THR A 513 -15.00 7.26 22.13
CA THR A 513 -14.04 7.38 23.24
C THR A 513 -12.98 6.29 23.10
N VAL A 514 -11.71 6.66 23.22
CA VAL A 514 -10.60 5.72 23.22
C VAL A 514 -10.64 4.83 24.47
N ARG A 515 -10.37 3.54 24.30
CA ARG A 515 -10.06 2.59 25.36
C ARG A 515 -8.59 2.22 25.21
N PRO A 516 -7.68 2.89 25.94
CA PRO A 516 -6.24 2.70 25.76
C PRO A 516 -5.81 1.27 26.07
N ALA A 517 -4.94 0.71 25.23
CA ALA A 517 -4.31 -0.60 25.39
C ALA A 517 -5.30 -1.75 25.67
N ALA A 518 -6.54 -1.63 25.17
CA ALA A 518 -7.66 -2.50 25.51
C ALA A 518 -7.53 -3.91 24.91
N LEU A 519 -6.81 -4.06 23.80
CA LEU A 519 -6.69 -5.32 23.07
C LEU A 519 -5.23 -5.74 22.89
N ARG A 520 -4.91 -6.99 23.23
CA ARG A 520 -3.62 -7.61 22.86
C ARG A 520 -3.76 -8.23 21.48
N VAL A 521 -2.86 -7.90 20.56
CA VAL A 521 -2.88 -8.42 19.18
C VAL A 521 -1.50 -8.95 18.80
N ARG A 522 -1.47 -10.08 18.10
CA ARG A 522 -0.26 -10.61 17.46
C ARG A 522 0.01 -9.86 16.16
N VAL A 523 1.18 -9.24 16.08
CA VAL A 523 1.67 -8.51 14.90
C VAL A 523 2.99 -9.10 14.42
N PRO A 524 3.36 -8.98 13.13
CA PRO A 524 4.63 -9.48 12.64
C PRO A 524 5.81 -8.95 13.46
N ALA A 525 6.86 -9.76 13.61
CA ALA A 525 8.12 -9.28 14.15
C ALA A 525 8.65 -8.16 13.24
N GLY A 526 8.77 -6.94 13.77
CA GLY A 526 9.37 -5.83 13.03
C GLY A 526 10.88 -6.08 12.82
N PRO A 527 11.57 -5.27 11.99
CA PRO A 527 13.01 -5.13 12.16
C PRO A 527 13.26 -4.74 13.62
N ALA A 528 14.19 -5.43 14.30
CA ALA A 528 14.49 -5.18 15.70
C ALA A 528 14.65 -3.68 15.96
N GLU A 529 13.75 -3.10 16.75
CA GLU A 529 14.01 -1.81 17.40
C GLU A 529 15.27 -2.05 18.22
N GLN A 530 16.34 -1.33 17.88
CA GLN A 530 17.46 -1.21 18.80
C GLN A 530 16.86 -0.66 20.09
N PRO A 531 17.09 -1.31 21.25
CA PRO A 531 16.63 -0.73 22.51
C PRO A 531 17.18 0.69 22.58
N GLU A 532 16.30 1.66 22.87
CA GLU A 532 16.73 3.01 23.22
C GLU A 532 17.89 2.90 24.22
N PRO A 533 18.94 3.72 24.08
CA PRO A 533 19.98 3.76 25.08
C PRO A 533 19.29 4.07 26.41
N ILE A 534 19.33 3.11 27.34
CA ILE A 534 19.02 3.37 28.74
C ILE A 534 19.93 4.52 29.13
N ASP A 535 19.32 5.67 29.42
CA ASP A 535 20.00 6.83 29.97
C ASP A 535 20.67 6.35 31.25
N ARG A 536 21.98 6.11 31.17
CA ARG A 536 22.76 5.76 32.35
C ARG A 536 22.82 7.04 33.18
N PRO A 537 22.45 7.03 34.46
CA PRO A 537 22.68 8.19 35.29
C PRO A 537 24.17 8.54 35.22
N GLU A 538 24.46 9.82 34.97
CA GLU A 538 25.82 10.33 34.85
C GLU A 538 26.68 9.86 36.03
N PRO A 539 27.94 9.46 35.79
CA PRO A 539 28.82 9.05 36.87
C PRO A 539 29.12 10.27 37.75
N VAL A 540 28.68 10.20 39.01
CA VAL A 540 29.09 11.12 40.07
C VAL A 540 30.62 11.15 40.10
N GLU A 541 31.21 12.32 39.84
CA GLU A 541 32.64 12.56 40.00
C GLU A 541 33.06 12.19 41.43
N ARG A 542 33.77 11.07 41.55
CA ARG A 542 34.53 10.72 42.74
C ARG A 542 35.73 11.64 42.78
N THR A 543 35.70 12.64 43.65
CA THR A 543 36.87 13.45 43.98
C THR A 543 37.93 12.52 44.56
N GLU A 544 39.05 12.38 43.84
CA GLU A 544 40.21 11.61 44.26
C GLU A 544 40.77 12.19 45.57
N ARG A 545 40.69 11.42 46.65
CA ARG A 545 41.55 11.61 47.82
C ARG A 545 42.92 11.04 47.47
N THR A 546 43.87 11.92 47.21
CA THR A 546 45.30 11.59 47.18
C THR A 546 45.76 11.30 48.61
N GLU A 547 45.92 10.02 48.93
CA GLU A 547 46.72 9.58 50.08
C GLU A 547 48.18 9.47 49.65
N GLN A 548 49.07 10.21 50.32
CA GLN A 548 50.49 9.89 50.51
C GLN A 548 51.13 10.82 51.56
N PRO A 549 52.23 10.44 52.22
CA PRO A 549 52.21 9.92 53.58
C PRO A 549 52.89 10.85 54.61
N GLU A 550 52.56 10.68 55.90
CA GLU A 550 53.34 11.24 57.01
C GLU A 550 54.77 10.65 57.03
N PRO A 551 55.78 11.44 57.44
CA PRO A 551 56.21 11.29 58.83
C PRO A 551 56.69 12.57 59.54
N ALA A 552 56.53 12.50 60.88
CA ALA A 552 57.37 13.05 61.95
C ALA A 552 57.42 14.57 62.20
N GLY A 553 56.98 14.95 63.41
CA GLY A 553 57.73 15.93 64.21
C GLY A 553 56.95 17.10 64.81
N GLN A 554 56.46 16.90 66.04
CA GLN A 554 56.77 17.74 67.20
C GLN A 554 56.06 19.12 67.39
N HIS A 555 55.27 19.17 68.48
CA HIS A 555 54.88 20.35 69.31
C HIS A 555 54.06 21.45 68.57
N ASP A 556 53.02 22.07 69.12
CA ASP A 556 52.67 22.40 70.49
C ASP A 556 51.18 22.78 70.54
N ARG A 557 50.52 22.59 71.69
CA ARG A 557 49.24 23.27 72.02
C ARG A 557 49.58 24.74 72.43
N PRO A 558 48.65 25.73 72.55
CA PRO A 558 47.26 25.58 73.03
C PRO A 558 46.20 26.60 72.52
N GLY A 559 44.97 26.46 73.02
CA GLY A 559 43.99 27.57 73.18
C GLY A 559 42.66 27.32 72.46
N ARG A 560 41.61 26.90 73.18
CA ARG A 560 40.51 27.76 73.73
C ARG A 560 39.71 28.47 72.63
N ALA A 561 38.38 28.45 72.55
CA ALA A 561 37.30 28.08 73.46
C ALA A 561 36.03 27.87 72.59
N ALA A 562 35.12 26.94 72.95
CA ALA A 562 33.76 27.22 73.46
C ALA A 562 32.91 28.14 72.55
N VAL A 563 31.69 27.78 72.12
CA VAL A 563 30.48 27.73 72.97
C VAL A 563 29.27 27.19 72.16
N ARG A 564 28.51 26.29 72.80
CA ARG A 564 27.05 25.95 72.79
C ARG A 564 26.27 25.89 71.46
N ARG A 565 25.52 24.81 71.14
CA ARG A 565 24.34 24.15 71.77
C ARG A 565 23.07 25.00 71.87
N GLU A 566 22.03 24.57 71.13
CA GLU A 566 20.59 24.40 71.42
C GLU A 566 19.92 24.19 70.05
N VAL A 567 19.21 23.12 69.66
CA VAL A 567 18.18 22.26 70.25
C VAL A 567 16.98 23.02 70.81
N ALA A 568 15.95 23.15 69.97
CA ALA A 568 14.58 22.74 70.26
C ALA A 568 13.99 22.12 68.99
#